data_AF-A0A357M9Z1-F1
#
_entry.id   AF-A0A357M9Z1-F1
#
_cell.length_a   1.000
_cell.length_b   1.000
_cell.length_c   1.000
_cell.angle_alpha   90.00
_cell.angle_beta   90.00
_cell.angle_gamma   90.00
#
_symmetry.space_group_name_H-M   'P 1'
#
loop_
_entity.id
_entity.type
_entity.pdbx_description
1 polymer ?
#
loop_
_entity_poly.entity_id
_entity_poly.type
_entity_poly.pdbx_seq_one_letter_code
_entity_poly.pdbx_strand_id
1 'polypeptide(L)'
;MGGEAIFKIFKDDELIYTSPVKMRDDNCEFIDLDITGAKQIKLVAEWHDNPANPEARYNTHVDWADARFVNGVTVTELKGAIAAALVKVDK
;
A
#
# COMPACT_ATOMS: atom_id res chain seq x y z
N MET A 1 -7.56 5.75 -21.29
CA MET A 1 -7.61 5.47 -19.83
C MET A 1 -6.17 5.34 -19.32
N GLY A 2 -5.91 5.64 -18.05
CA GLY A 2 -4.56 5.58 -17.46
C GLY A 2 -4.23 4.21 -16.88
N GLY A 3 -3.03 4.08 -16.33
CA GLY A 3 -2.68 2.94 -15.47
C GLY A 3 -3.49 2.95 -14.18
N GLU A 4 -3.68 1.76 -13.60
CA GLU A 4 -4.44 1.52 -12.38
C GLU A 4 -3.68 0.53 -11.51
N ALA A 5 -3.39 0.90 -10.27
CA ALA A 5 -2.57 0.07 -9.38
C ALA A 5 -3.15 -0.05 -7.97
N ILE A 6 -2.86 -1.16 -7.31
CA ILE A 6 -3.00 -1.34 -5.86
C ILE A 6 -1.61 -1.57 -5.28
N PHE A 7 -1.29 -0.86 -4.21
CA PHE A 7 -0.07 -1.03 -3.43
C PHE A 7 -0.40 -1.84 -2.16
N LYS A 8 0.38 -2.89 -1.89
CA LYS A 8 0.28 -3.71 -0.69
C LYS A 8 1.63 -3.82 0.00
N ILE A 9 1.63 -3.80 1.33
CA ILE A 9 2.84 -3.96 2.12
C ILE A 9 2.64 -5.10 3.11
N PHE A 10 3.61 -5.99 3.14
CA PHE A 10 3.66 -7.09 4.08
C PHE A 10 4.87 -6.96 5.00
N LYS A 11 4.65 -7.24 6.29
CA LYS A 11 5.66 -7.38 7.33
C LYS A 11 5.71 -8.84 7.75
N ASP A 12 6.82 -9.52 7.49
CA ASP A 12 6.98 -10.95 7.80
C ASP A 12 5.78 -11.80 7.31
N ASP A 13 5.38 -11.57 6.04
CA ASP A 13 4.22 -12.15 5.36
C ASP A 13 2.81 -11.75 5.87
N GLU A 14 2.71 -10.94 6.92
CA GLU A 14 1.45 -10.31 7.35
C GLU A 14 1.16 -9.05 6.52
N LEU A 15 -0.02 -8.97 5.89
CA LEU A 15 -0.48 -7.78 5.17
C LEU A 15 -0.81 -6.66 6.17
N ILE A 16 -0.06 -5.56 6.12
CA ILE A 16 -0.23 -4.44 7.05
C ILE A 16 -0.77 -3.17 6.39
N TYR A 17 -0.75 -3.10 5.06
CA TYR A 17 -1.29 -1.97 4.31
C TYR A 17 -1.81 -2.40 2.94
N THR A 18 -2.91 -1.79 2.52
CA THR A 18 -3.44 -1.86 1.16
C THR A 18 -3.95 -0.47 0.79
N SER A 19 -3.46 0.07 -0.32
CA SER A 19 -3.92 1.37 -0.81
C SER A 19 -5.33 1.27 -1.40
N PRO A 20 -6.05 2.40 -1.53
CA PRO A 20 -7.08 2.53 -2.55
C PRO A 20 -6.51 2.23 -3.94
N VAL A 21 -7.40 2.00 -4.93
CA VAL A 21 -6.99 1.96 -6.34
C VAL A 21 -6.37 3.31 -6.70
N LYS A 22 -5.13 3.30 -7.18
CA LYS A 22 -4.42 4.48 -7.63
C LYS A 22 -4.61 4.66 -9.12
N MET A 23 -5.16 5.81 -9.48
CA MET A 23 -5.33 6.29 -10.84
C MET A 23 -4.18 7.24 -11.22
N ARG A 24 -3.94 7.44 -12.52
CA ARG A 24 -2.84 8.30 -13.01
C ARG A 24 -2.86 9.73 -12.46
N ASP A 25 -4.05 10.22 -12.12
CA ASP A 25 -4.36 11.59 -11.73
C ASP A 25 -4.61 11.75 -10.23
N ASP A 26 -4.48 10.67 -9.46
CA ASP A 26 -4.50 10.74 -8.01
C ASP A 26 -3.22 11.42 -7.49
N ASN A 27 -3.38 12.21 -6.43
CA ASN A 27 -2.23 12.68 -5.66
C ASN A 27 -1.49 11.49 -5.03
N CYS A 28 -0.16 11.60 -4.95
CA CYS A 28 0.66 10.64 -4.21
C CYS A 28 0.21 10.55 -2.75
N GLU A 29 0.22 9.32 -2.21
CA GLU A 29 -0.09 9.07 -0.81
C GLU A 29 1.21 8.87 -0.03
N PHE A 30 1.32 9.52 1.13
CA PHE A 30 2.38 9.27 2.08
C PHE A 30 1.92 8.24 3.10
N ILE A 31 2.75 7.24 3.35
CA ILE A 31 2.53 6.21 4.36
C ILE A 31 3.74 6.09 5.29
N ASP A 32 3.47 5.88 6.57
CA ASP A 32 4.45 5.64 7.63
C ASP A 32 3.91 4.52 8.52
N LEU A 33 4.59 3.37 8.47
CA LEU A 33 4.13 2.11 9.05
C LEU A 33 5.13 1.61 10.09
N ASP A 34 4.61 1.12 11.22
CA ASP A 34 5.46 0.50 12.24
C ASP A 34 5.98 -0.88 11.80
N ILE A 35 7.22 -0.88 11.35
CA ILE A 35 7.96 -2.07 10.95
C ILE A 35 8.92 -2.56 12.04
N THR A 36 8.76 -2.11 13.29
CA THR A 36 9.63 -2.53 14.41
C THR A 36 9.65 -4.05 14.54
N GLY A 37 10.86 -4.60 14.64
CA GLY A 37 11.10 -6.04 14.78
C GLY A 37 11.02 -6.86 13.48
N ALA A 38 10.57 -6.27 12.37
CA ALA A 38 10.41 -6.95 11.09
C ALA A 38 11.72 -7.60 10.63
N LYS A 39 11.63 -8.79 10.03
CA LYS A 39 12.76 -9.47 9.36
C LYS A 39 12.72 -9.29 7.86
N GLN A 40 11.53 -9.16 7.29
CA GLN A 40 11.30 -8.88 5.89
C GLN A 40 10.14 -7.90 5.72
N ILE A 41 10.35 -6.93 4.83
CA ILE A 41 9.28 -6.09 4.28
C ILE A 41 9.15 -6.42 2.80
N LYS A 42 7.93 -6.77 2.37
CA LYS A 42 7.59 -7.08 0.99
C LYS A 42 6.64 -6.01 0.47
N LEU A 43 7.10 -5.30 -0.56
CA LEU A 43 6.35 -4.28 -1.27
C LEU A 43 5.77 -4.91 -2.54
N VAL A 44 4.46 -4.83 -2.73
CA VAL A 44 3.76 -5.35 -3.90
C VAL A 44 3.01 -4.21 -4.55
N ALA A 45 3.19 -4.06 -5.86
CA ALA A 45 2.34 -3.22 -6.69
C ALA A 45 1.77 -4.10 -7.79
N GLU A 46 0.45 -4.12 -7.91
CA GLU A 46 -0.27 -4.96 -8.86
C GLU A 46 -1.34 -4.16 -9.60
N TRP A 47 -1.67 -4.60 -10.81
CA TRP A 47 -2.82 -4.06 -11.53
C TRP A 47 -4.11 -4.39 -10.76
N HIS A 48 -5.06 -3.46 -10.73
CA HIS A 48 -6.34 -3.56 -10.01
C HIS A 48 -7.29 -4.65 -10.56
N ASP A 49 -6.95 -5.33 -11.66
CA ASP A 49 -7.81 -6.33 -12.31
C ASP A 49 -9.18 -5.78 -12.74
N ASN A 50 -9.22 -4.52 -13.14
CA ASN A 50 -10.44 -3.86 -13.60
C ASN A 50 -10.85 -4.35 -15.01
N PRO A 51 -11.95 -5.12 -15.15
CA PRO A 51 -12.35 -5.68 -16.44
C PRO A 51 -12.84 -4.61 -17.44
N ALA A 52 -13.21 -3.42 -16.96
CA ALA A 52 -13.61 -2.30 -17.83
C ALA A 52 -12.40 -1.56 -18.43
N ASN A 53 -11.19 -1.80 -17.92
CA ASN A 53 -9.95 -1.21 -18.43
C ASN A 53 -8.81 -2.27 -18.46
N PRO A 54 -8.94 -3.33 -19.28
CA PRO A 54 -8.00 -4.45 -19.29
C PRO A 54 -6.60 -4.05 -19.77
N GLU A 55 -6.51 -2.98 -20.57
CA GLU A 55 -5.25 -2.46 -21.09
C GLU A 55 -4.45 -1.68 -20.04
N ALA A 56 -5.06 -1.32 -18.89
CA ALA A 56 -4.39 -0.60 -17.81
C ALA A 56 -3.12 -1.31 -17.34
N ARG A 57 -3.10 -2.65 -17.35
CA ARG A 57 -1.92 -3.42 -16.95
C ARG A 57 -0.67 -3.13 -17.79
N TYR A 58 -0.82 -2.65 -19.03
CA TYR A 58 0.30 -2.38 -19.94
C TYR A 58 0.85 -0.95 -19.84
N ASN A 59 0.12 -0.03 -19.22
CA ASN A 59 0.52 1.35 -18.99
C ASN A 59 0.58 1.72 -17.50
N THR A 60 0.56 0.71 -16.61
CA THR A 60 0.69 0.90 -15.17
C THR A 60 2.17 0.92 -14.78
N HIS A 61 2.72 2.13 -14.73
CA HIS A 61 4.01 2.42 -14.13
C HIS A 61 3.76 2.87 -12.69
N VAL A 62 4.54 2.34 -11.74
CA VAL A 62 4.34 2.56 -10.31
C VAL A 62 5.68 2.88 -9.65
N ASP A 63 5.66 3.86 -8.76
CA ASP A 63 6.84 4.33 -8.07
C ASP A 63 6.65 4.24 -6.56
N TRP A 64 7.65 3.69 -5.87
CA TRP A 64 7.80 3.81 -4.42
C TRP A 64 8.70 5.01 -4.12
N ALA A 65 8.17 6.22 -4.30
CA ALA A 65 8.93 7.46 -4.18
C ALA A 65 9.44 7.70 -2.75
N ASP A 66 10.73 8.04 -2.61
CA ASP A 66 11.43 8.25 -1.32
C ASP A 66 11.22 7.11 -0.30
N ALA A 67 11.06 5.87 -0.77
CA ALA A 67 10.92 4.71 0.09
C ALA A 67 12.20 4.50 0.92
N ARG A 68 12.06 4.54 2.25
CA ARG A 68 13.20 4.43 3.18
C ARG A 68 12.80 3.78 4.49
N PHE A 69 13.77 3.13 5.12
CA PHE A 69 13.68 2.74 6.52
C PHE A 69 14.19 3.88 7.39
N VAL A 70 13.48 4.15 8.49
CA VAL A 70 13.88 5.13 9.49
C VAL A 70 14.10 4.41 10.81
N ASN A 71 15.24 4.66 11.45
CA ASN A 71 15.61 4.06 12.74
C ASN A 71 15.73 5.15 13.82
N GLY A 72 15.61 4.76 15.09
CA GLY A 72 15.74 5.67 16.23
C GLY A 72 14.55 6.62 16.39
N VAL A 73 13.42 6.32 15.75
CA VAL A 73 12.18 7.10 15.87
C VAL A 73 11.29 6.52 16.95
N THR A 74 10.65 7.40 17.72
CA THR A 74 9.49 7.03 18.54
C THR A 74 8.26 7.15 17.66
N VAL A 75 7.58 6.04 17.37
CA VAL A 75 6.32 6.04 16.64
C VAL A 75 5.24 6.60 17.58
N THR A 76 4.89 7.87 17.42
CA THR A 76 3.85 8.53 18.23
C THR A 76 2.46 8.46 17.58
N GLU A 77 2.40 8.38 16.24
CA GLU A 77 1.18 8.23 15.44
C GLU A 77 1.48 7.46 14.15
N LEU A 78 0.61 6.52 13.78
CA LEU A 78 0.65 5.86 12.47
C LEU A 78 -0.07 6.74 11.44
N LYS A 79 0.59 7.10 10.34
CA LYS A 79 -0.03 7.88 9.25
C LYS A 79 -0.08 7.05 7.99
N GLY A 80 -1.29 6.66 7.61
CA GLY A 80 -1.56 5.71 6.55
C GLY A 80 -2.63 4.77 7.09
N ALA A 81 -3.80 4.73 6.46
CA ALA A 81 -4.88 3.88 6.91
C ALA A 81 -4.39 2.43 6.88
N ILE A 82 -4.13 1.87 8.06
CA ILE A 82 -4.17 0.44 8.26
C ILE A 82 -5.58 0.07 7.81
N ALA A 83 -5.70 -0.81 6.83
CA ALA A 83 -6.97 -1.49 6.64
C ALA A 83 -7.20 -2.25 7.94
N ALA A 84 -7.83 -1.61 8.92
CA ALA A 84 -8.47 -2.33 9.99
C ALA A 84 -9.40 -3.29 9.26
N ALA A 85 -9.04 -4.58 9.26
CA ALA A 85 -10.02 -5.61 9.03
C ALA A 85 -11.20 -5.20 9.91
N LEU A 86 -12.34 -4.93 9.29
CA LEU A 86 -13.60 -4.75 9.99
C LEU A 86 -13.83 -6.08 10.71
N VAL A 87 -13.31 -6.22 11.94
CA VAL A 87 -13.78 -7.23 12.87
C VAL A 87 -15.19 -6.79 13.20
N LYS A 88 -16.15 -7.32 12.44
CA LYS A 88 -17.53 -7.36 12.89
C LYS A 88 -17.51 -8.16 14.18
N VAL A 89 -17.58 -7.46 15.30
CA VAL A 89 -18.01 -8.07 16.56
C VAL A 89 -19.51 -8.26 16.41
N ASP A 90 -19.90 -9.43 15.93
CA ASP A 90 -21.28 -9.85 16.04
C ASP A 90 -21.58 -10.05 17.54
N LYS A 91 -22.62 -9.35 18.02
CA LYS A 91 -23.22 -9.55 19.35
C LYS A 91 -24.12 -10.78 19.34
#